data_AF-A0A800JZQ9-F1
#
_entry.id   AF-A0A800JZQ9-F1
#
_cell.length_a   1.000
_cell.length_b   1.000
_cell.length_c   1.000
_cell.angle_alpha   90.00
_cell.angle_beta   90.00
_cell.angle_gamma   90.00
#
_symmetry.space_group_name_H-M   'P 1'
#
loop_
_entity.id
_entity.type
_entity.pdbx_description
1 polymer ?
#
loop_
_entity_poly.entity_id
_entity_poly.type
_entity_poly.pdbx_seq_one_letter_code
_entity_poly.pdbx_strand_id
1 'polypeptide(L)' 'MARIVGLWVVLFAVWLLLSGHYTPLLISFGVGSCALTVYIAARMDVADHEGVPLDWLVRFLLYLPWLMKEI' A
#
# COMPACT_ATOMS: atom_id res chain seq x y z
N MET A 1 3.99 5.14 -13.18
CA MET A 1 4.26 5.99 -12.00
C MET A 1 3.17 5.84 -10.93
N ALA A 2 1.89 6.02 -11.26
CA ALA A 2 0.78 5.88 -10.29
C ALA A 2 0.75 4.54 -9.52
N ARG A 3 1.12 3.41 -10.15
CA ARG A 3 1.17 2.08 -9.51
C ARG A 3 2.24 1.95 -8.42
N ILE A 4 3.43 2.50 -8.66
CA ILE A 4 4.55 2.51 -7.72
C ILE A 4 4.19 3.36 -6.49
N VAL A 5 3.56 4.51 -6.73
CA VAL A 5 3.05 5.38 -5.66
C VAL A 5 1.92 4.68 -4.89
N GLY A 6 1.00 4.00 -5.56
CA GLY A 6 -0.07 3.23 -4.93
C GLY A 6 0.47 2.10 -4.03
N LEU A 7 1.44 1.32 -4.53
CA LEU A 7 2.13 0.30 -3.74
C LEU A 7 2.80 0.87 -2.50
N TRP A 8 3.48 2.01 -2.64
CA TRP A 8 4.13 2.69 -1.53
C TRP A 8 3.13 3.13 -0.45
N VAL A 9 2.02 3.73 -0.87
CA VAL A 9 0.95 4.17 0.03
C VAL A 9 0.32 2.98 0.75
N VAL A 10 0.02 1.88 0.06
CA VAL A 10 -0.57 0.68 0.67
C VAL A 10 0.39 0.03 1.66
N LEU A 11 1.67 -0.14 1.31
CA LEU A 11 2.69 -0.67 2.20
C LEU A 11 2.82 0.17 3.47
N PHE A 12 2.88 1.49 3.31
CA PHE A 12 2.99 2.41 4.43
C PHE A 12 1.74 2.42 5.30
N ALA A 13 0.55 2.39 4.70
CA ALA A 13 -0.71 2.31 5.43
C ALA A 13 -0.84 1.00 6.22
N VAL A 14 -0.48 -0.14 5.62
CA VAL A 14 -0.47 -1.45 6.29
C VAL A 14 0.52 -1.44 7.47
N TRP A 15 1.72 -0.90 7.27
CA TRP A 15 2.70 -0.76 8.35
C TRP A 15 2.18 0.12 9.49
N LEU A 16 1.55 1.26 9.20
CA LEU A 16 0.94 2.13 10.21
C LEU A 16 -0.20 1.43 10.95
N LEU A 17 -1.10 0.75 10.22
CA LEU A 17 -2.24 0.01 10.79
C LEU A 17 -1.80 -1.10 11.73
N LEU A 18 -0.75 -1.86 11.37
CA LEU A 18 -0.23 -2.94 12.21
C LEU A 18 0.61 -2.42 13.38
N SER A 19 1.45 -1.40 13.16
CA SER A 19 2.40 -0.96 14.18
C SER A 19 1.76 -0.03 15.20
N GLY A 20 0.84 0.85 14.79
CA GLY A 20 0.26 1.88 15.66
C GLY A 20 1.26 2.93 16.17
N HIS A 21 2.45 3.02 15.58
CA HIS A 21 3.49 3.98 15.99
C HIS A 21 3.37 5.29 15.21
N TYR A 22 3.14 6.39 15.94
CA TYR A 22 2.98 7.74 15.36
C TYR A 22 4.10 8.71 15.75
N THR A 23 5.22 8.22 16.28
CA THR A 23 6.34 9.11 16.62
C THR A 23 7.04 9.60 15.35
N PRO A 24 7.41 10.89 15.24
CA PRO A 24 7.97 11.46 14.01
C PRO A 24 9.21 10.73 13.48
N LEU A 25 10.05 10.26 14.39
CA LEU A 25 11.27 9.51 14.07
C LEU A 25 10.94 8.15 13.45
N LEU A 26 10.02 7.36 14.03
CA LEU A 26 9.61 6.07 13.46
C LEU A 26 8.87 6.25 12.13
N ILE A 27 8.04 7.29 12.01
CA ILE A 27 7.39 7.62 10.74
C ILE A 27 8.43 7.89 9.65
N SER A 28 9.47 8.67 9.94
CA SER A 28 10.52 8.95 8.95
C SER A 28 11.26 7.69 8.49
N PHE A 29 11.53 6.76 9.41
CA PHE A 29 12.10 5.47 9.07
C PHE A 29 11.13 4.58 8.29
N GLY A 30 9.84 4.60 8.63
CA GLY A 30 8.80 3.88 7.89
C GLY A 30 8.68 4.38 6.45
N VAL A 31 8.63 5.69 6.25
CA VAL A 31 8.62 6.36 4.93
C VAL A 31 9.82 5.93 4.10
N GLY A 32 11.04 6.02 4.67
CA GLY A 32 12.27 5.63 4.00
C GLY A 32 12.34 4.14 3.68
N SER A 33 11.92 3.28 4.61
CA SER A 33 11.89 1.83 4.44
C SER A 33 10.93 1.42 3.33
N CYS A 34 9.68 1.91 3.34
CA CYS A 34 8.71 1.63 2.29
C CYS A 34 9.19 2.14 0.93
N ALA A 35 9.86 3.31 0.89
CA ALA A 35 10.39 3.86 -0.36
C ALA A 35 11.50 2.96 -0.94
N LEU A 36 12.39 2.45 -0.08
CA LEU A 36 13.43 1.51 -0.49
C LEU A 36 12.84 0.19 -0.99
N THR A 37 11.84 -0.38 -0.30
CA THR A 37 11.16 -1.60 -0.73
C THR A 37 10.54 -1.45 -2.12
N VAL A 38 9.85 -0.33 -2.34
CA VAL A 38 9.22 -0.03 -3.63
C VAL A 38 10.25 0.23 -4.72
N TYR A 39 11.38 0.88 -4.40
CA TYR A 39 12.50 1.03 -5.32
C TYR A 39 13.07 -0.31 -5.77
N ILE A 40 13.28 -1.24 -4.83
CA ILE A 40 13.76 -2.60 -5.14
C ILE A 40 12.73 -3.34 -6.00
N ALA A 41 11.44 -3.29 -5.64
CA ALA A 41 10.37 -3.94 -6.39
C ALA A 41 10.23 -3.40 -7.81
N ALA A 42 10.41 -2.08 -7.99
CA ALA A 42 10.43 -1.43 -9.30
C ALA A 42 11.67 -1.84 -10.11
N ARG A 43 12.84 -2.00 -9.48
CA ARG A 43 14.06 -2.47 -10.14
C ARG A 43 13.94 -3.94 -10.59
N MET A 44 13.21 -4.75 -9.84
CA MET A 44 12.98 -6.16 -10.15
C MET A 44 11.82 -6.40 -11.13
N ASP A 45 11.13 -5.34 -11.58
CA ASP A 45 9.92 -5.40 -12.41
C ASP A 45 8.79 -6.27 -11.81
N VAL A 46 8.84 -6.51 -10.50
CA VAL A 46 7.83 -7.32 -9.78
C VAL A 46 6.49 -6.58 -9.73
N ALA A 47 6.54 -5.26 -9.72
CA ALA A 47 5.38 -4.40 -9.79
C ALA A 47 4.94 -4.23 -11.25
N ASP A 48 4.62 -5.32 -11.93
CA ASP A 48 4.27 -5.35 -13.35
C ASP A 48 2.76 -5.21 -13.63
N HIS A 49 2.37 -4.99 -14.89
CA HIS A 49 0.98 -4.66 -15.32
C HIS A 49 -0.11 -5.59 -14.74
N GLU A 50 0.24 -6.86 -14.45
CA GLU A 50 -0.68 -7.86 -13.88
C GLU A 50 -0.79 -7.82 -12.34
N GLY A 51 0.22 -7.32 -11.63
CA GLY A 51 0.35 -7.49 -10.18
C GLY A 51 -0.38 -6.46 -9.31
N VAL A 52 -0.82 -5.33 -9.88
CA VAL A 52 -1.47 -4.26 -9.11
C VAL A 52 -2.71 -3.74 -9.84
N PRO A 53 -3.87 -4.39 -9.67
CA PRO A 53 -5.12 -3.95 -10.28
C PRO A 53 -5.69 -2.76 -9.49
N LEU A 54 -5.03 -1.59 -9.58
CA LEU A 54 -5.49 -0.35 -8.95
C LEU A 54 -6.93 0.00 -9.36
N ASP A 55 -7.30 -0.35 -10.60
CA ASP A 55 -8.65 -0.12 -11.15
C ASP A 55 -9.73 -0.91 -10.41
N TRP A 56 -9.39 -2.07 -9.84
CA TRP A 56 -10.31 -2.90 -9.06
C TRP A 56 -10.32 -2.57 -7.58
N LEU A 57 -9.27 -1.92 -7.06
CA LEU A 57 -9.12 -1.63 -5.63
C LEU A 57 -10.25 -0.74 -5.10
N VAL A 58 -10.67 0.28 -5.87
CA VAL A 58 -11.78 1.16 -5.49
C VAL A 58 -13.10 0.40 -5.45
N ARG A 59 -13.35 -0.46 -6.44
CA ARG A 59 -14.57 -1.31 -6.47
C ARG A 59 -14.61 -2.28 -5.30
N PHE A 60 -13.47 -2.86 -4.95
CA PHE A 60 -13.33 -3.73 -3.78
C PHE A 60 -13.59 -2.98 -2.46
N LEU A 61 -13.02 -1.79 -2.30
CA LEU A 61 -13.25 -0.95 -1.10
C LEU A 61 -14.72 -0.52 -0.96
N LEU A 62 -15.41 -0.24 -2.07
CA LEU A 62 -16.84 0.09 -2.05
C LEU A 62 -17.73 -1.14 -1.79
N TYR A 63 -17.24 -2.33 -2.10
CA TYR A 63 -17.94 -3.58 -1.81
C TYR A 63 -17.87 -3.96 -0.32
N LEU A 64 -16.79 -3.62 0.38
CA LEU A 64 -16.60 -3.94 1.80
C LEU A 64 -17.74 -3.48 2.73
N PRO A 65 -18.26 -2.24 2.66
CA PRO A 65 -19.40 -1.81 3.47
C PRO A 65 -20.67 -2.63 3.22
N TRP A 66 -20.92 -3.02 1.97
CA TRP A 66 -22.05 -3.87 1.62
C TRP A 66 -21.86 -5.27 2.22
N LEU A 67 -20.66 -5.85 2.07
CA LEU A 67 -20.32 -7.18 2.59
C LEU A 67 -20.41 -7.23 4.13
N MET A 68 -19.92 -6.19 4.81
CA MET A 68 -19.99 -6.05 6.28
C MET A 68 -21.42 -5.93 6.81
N LYS A 69 -22.38 -5.55 5.96
CA LYS A 69 -23.80 -5.49 6.34
C LYS A 69 -24.48 -6.84 6.18
N GLU A 70 -24.02 -7.66 5.24
CA GLU A 70 -24.62 -8.94 4.89
C GLU A 70 -24.16 -10.09 5.82
N ILE A 71 -22.94 -9.99 6.37
CA ILE A 71 -22.35 -10.93 7.34
C ILE A 71 -22.60 -10.44 8.77
#